data_AF-A0A4P6JHY2-F1
#
_entry.id   AF-A0A4P6JHY2-F1
#
_cell.length_a   1.000
_cell.length_b   1.000
_cell.length_c   1.000
_cell.angle_alpha   90.00
_cell.angle_beta   90.00
_cell.angle_gamma   90.00
#
_symmetry.space_group_name_H-M   'P 1'
#
loop_
_entity.id
_entity.type
_entity.pdbx_description
1 polymer ?
#
loop_
_entity_poly.entity_id
_entity_poly.type
_entity_poly.pdbx_seq_one_letter_code
_entity_poly.pdbx_strand_id
1 'polypeptide(L)'
;MGEMTRWQHECLFAAGGLLDRLRPLGVTEEREIERLCQEEIAAWRARPTMVVESSLQEPLRHARNAIREHLPLTGANRWKNPKTKKYEHIALKYLNFSLEEWQRINTDSEERFAQRIRSQQRIDDPDAVVCLSEDLLRRPEWYNLALGVTINTGRRSTEVLKTGVFSPKTAYTLWFKGQLKTKEYDLEAYEIPTLVPADLVLAAIARLRQLLDCSQMSNDAVSQRFGPVMRQMADQHLRDLIPKKDEGQNLYTHLSRSIYGRLCVLYHCPPAVFDLQYMAHILGHYWYFREQDEKKRANLDSTLHYMDYVIGDGHGNLDGRRGIWLGTKPGVEVLDAFRKEWEEMTQPPVIRTGHSGKKKEPMGEQHPVRPKKRSILNCLPQQKTLFDAEMERRSLAHQHELVGALLNEAAWYRQMDAELSPLSEALQASTPLGTLRSLIAVYQGEKQDVAVSTHLQQRWGVSLDQIDALFEKAVEDGYKEPLKYFEGTLEKRESYKAGAQKRAQKYQQTDFTLLPYSQLEHIRMPEAAQERVRRIVLTIMRHNERAQPRDRWYINAGLIYQLKTIRHELINAYLKEHEEEIKNHHRQLGIEPRYNRKMESIREMITIPEEPLP
;
A
#
# COMPACT_ATOMS: atom_id res chain seq x y z
N MET A 1 9.35 7.92 25.45
CA MET A 1 9.51 9.18 24.70
C MET A 1 10.90 9.14 24.07
N GLY A 2 11.07 9.46 22.79
CA GLY A 2 12.42 9.57 22.21
C GLY A 2 13.16 10.71 22.89
N GLU A 3 14.46 10.56 23.14
CA GLU A 3 15.25 11.64 23.73
C GLU A 3 15.40 12.76 22.68
N MET A 4 15.05 13.99 23.08
CA MET A 4 15.34 15.15 22.26
C MET A 4 16.85 15.28 22.08
N THR A 5 17.29 15.54 20.86
CA THR A 5 18.71 15.88 20.62
C THR A 5 19.06 17.16 21.37
N ARG A 6 20.33 17.27 21.81
CA ARG A 6 20.84 18.48 22.48
C ARG A 6 20.49 19.77 21.72
N TRP A 7 20.63 19.75 20.40
CA TRP A 7 20.26 20.88 19.55
C TRP A 7 18.77 21.19 19.57
N GLN A 8 17.89 20.17 19.50
CA GLN A 8 16.44 20.41 19.61
C GLN A 8 16.09 20.97 20.98
N HIS A 9 16.80 20.52 22.02
CA HIS A 9 16.65 21.08 23.36
C HIS A 9 17.06 22.54 23.40
N GLU A 10 18.20 22.90 22.81
CA GLU A 10 18.66 24.30 22.72
C GLU A 10 17.66 25.17 21.94
N CYS A 11 17.18 24.74 20.77
CA CYS A 11 16.19 25.49 19.98
C CYS A 11 14.85 25.72 20.71
N LEU A 12 14.39 24.74 21.48
CA LEU A 12 13.10 24.85 22.17
C LEU A 12 13.21 25.55 23.53
N PHE A 13 14.25 25.27 24.30
CA PHE A 13 14.32 25.60 25.74
C PHE A 13 15.40 26.61 26.13
N ALA A 14 16.42 26.88 25.31
CA ALA A 14 17.44 27.87 25.67
C ALA A 14 16.83 29.29 25.77
N ALA A 15 17.54 30.21 26.44
CA ALA A 15 17.14 31.63 26.45
C ALA A 15 17.07 32.15 25.00
N GLY A 16 15.95 32.78 24.62
CA GLY A 16 15.68 33.15 23.24
C GLY A 16 15.27 32.00 22.31
N GLY A 17 15.07 30.77 22.83
CA GLY A 17 14.48 29.65 22.11
C GLY A 17 12.99 29.82 21.86
N LEU A 18 12.39 28.89 21.10
CA LEU A 18 11.00 29.00 20.65
C LEU A 18 10.01 29.20 21.81
N LEU A 19 10.14 28.46 22.92
CA LEU A 19 9.20 28.57 24.04
C LEU A 19 9.28 29.94 24.74
N ASP A 20 10.49 30.48 24.87
CA ASP A 20 10.72 31.79 25.48
C ASP A 20 10.15 32.91 24.60
N ARG A 21 10.36 32.82 23.28
CA ARG A 21 9.80 33.75 22.27
C ARG A 21 8.28 33.68 22.17
N LEU A 22 7.68 32.51 22.37
CA LEU A 22 6.22 32.32 22.35
C LEU A 22 5.52 32.75 23.63
N ARG A 23 6.21 32.70 24.79
CA ARG A 23 5.61 32.95 26.12
C ARG A 23 4.85 34.28 26.24
N PRO A 24 5.35 35.42 25.72
CA PRO A 24 4.64 36.70 25.87
C PRO A 24 3.51 36.91 24.84
N LEU A 25 3.33 36.00 23.87
CA LEU A 25 2.47 36.22 22.72
C LEU A 25 1.09 35.55 22.87
N GLY A 26 0.06 36.22 22.35
CA GLY A 26 -1.32 35.75 22.33
C GLY A 26 -1.95 35.79 20.94
N VAL A 27 -3.28 35.68 20.91
CA VAL A 27 -4.10 35.71 19.70
C VAL A 27 -3.98 37.06 18.97
N THR A 28 -3.72 38.15 19.69
CA THR A 28 -3.48 39.48 19.12
C THR A 28 -2.19 39.55 18.30
N GLU A 29 -1.19 38.74 18.65
CA GLU A 29 0.11 38.64 17.96
C GLU A 29 0.18 37.39 17.06
N GLU A 30 -0.95 36.88 16.56
CA GLU A 30 -1.00 35.64 15.78
C GLU A 30 -0.02 35.62 14.59
N ARG A 31 0.15 36.75 13.90
CA ARG A 31 1.12 36.87 12.78
C ARG A 31 2.56 36.66 13.22
N GLU A 32 2.91 37.15 14.40
CA GLU A 32 4.26 36.94 14.95
C GLU A 32 4.44 35.48 15.37
N ILE A 33 3.43 34.88 16.00
CA ILE A 33 3.45 33.44 16.35
C ILE A 33 3.62 32.57 15.10
N GLU A 34 2.91 32.89 14.02
CA GLU A 34 3.04 32.21 12.74
C GLU A 34 4.47 32.33 12.19
N ARG A 35 5.04 33.54 12.16
CA ARG A 35 6.42 33.78 11.72
C ARG A 35 7.42 32.96 12.54
N LEU A 36 7.32 32.98 13.87
CA LEU A 36 8.18 32.21 14.78
C LEU A 36 8.12 30.70 14.49
N CYS A 37 6.91 30.16 14.29
CA CYS A 37 6.74 28.75 13.99
C CYS A 37 7.32 28.38 12.62
N GLN A 38 7.13 29.22 11.61
CA GLN A 38 7.67 29.01 10.26
C GLN A 38 9.20 29.11 10.23
N GLU A 39 9.79 30.04 10.98
CA GLU A 39 11.24 30.16 11.14
C GLU A 39 11.86 28.88 11.73
N GLU A 40 11.27 28.34 12.80
CA GLU A 40 11.75 27.10 13.39
C GLU A 40 11.60 25.91 12.45
N ILE A 41 10.46 25.80 11.75
CA ILE A 41 10.26 24.76 10.73
C ILE A 41 11.30 24.87 9.61
N ALA A 42 11.59 26.08 9.13
CA ALA A 42 12.61 26.32 8.12
C ALA A 42 14.01 25.96 8.63
N ALA A 43 14.34 26.30 9.87
CA ALA A 43 15.59 25.91 10.51
C ALA A 43 15.73 24.39 10.63
N TRP A 44 14.65 23.66 10.96
CA TRP A 44 14.66 22.19 10.99
C TRP A 44 14.87 21.59 9.60
N ARG A 45 14.28 22.18 8.56
CA ARG A 45 14.44 21.73 7.16
C ARG A 45 15.86 21.97 6.64
N ALA A 46 16.49 23.06 7.02
CA ALA A 46 17.82 23.43 6.55
C ALA A 46 18.95 22.57 7.16
N ARG A 47 18.64 21.66 8.10
CA ARG A 47 19.67 20.84 8.77
C ARG A 47 20.29 19.87 7.77
N PRO A 48 21.63 19.71 7.73
CA PRO A 48 22.29 18.73 6.86
C PRO A 48 21.83 17.29 7.10
N THR A 49 21.36 16.97 8.30
CA THR A 49 20.82 15.66 8.66
C THR A 49 19.38 15.44 8.19
N MET A 50 18.69 16.47 7.70
CA MET A 50 17.29 16.42 7.24
C MET A 50 17.25 16.02 5.76
N VAL A 51 17.47 14.72 5.49
CA VAL A 51 17.51 14.17 4.13
C VAL A 51 16.11 13.84 3.61
N VAL A 52 15.17 13.48 4.49
CA VAL A 52 13.81 13.08 4.13
C VAL A 52 12.80 13.98 4.85
N GLU A 53 11.86 14.54 4.09
CA GLU A 53 10.88 15.49 4.63
C GLU A 53 10.00 14.90 5.76
N SER A 54 9.69 13.61 5.69
CA SER A 54 8.93 12.92 6.75
C SER A 54 9.64 12.90 8.10
N SER A 55 10.98 13.01 8.14
CA SER A 55 11.75 13.11 9.39
C SER A 55 11.46 14.39 10.17
N LEU A 56 10.84 15.39 9.56
CA LEU A 56 10.37 16.62 10.22
C LEU A 56 9.22 16.34 11.22
N GLN A 57 8.53 15.20 11.11
CA GLN A 57 7.48 14.80 12.06
C GLN A 57 7.97 14.74 13.51
N GLU A 58 9.22 14.31 13.72
CA GLU A 58 9.83 14.16 15.04
C GLU A 58 10.08 15.51 15.74
N PRO A 59 10.85 16.46 15.19
CA PRO A 59 11.00 17.79 15.80
C PRO A 59 9.66 18.52 15.96
N LEU A 60 8.73 18.40 15.00
CA LEU A 60 7.38 18.94 15.15
C LEU A 60 6.64 18.34 16.35
N ARG A 61 6.71 17.01 16.54
CA ARG A 61 6.10 16.33 17.69
C ARG A 61 6.71 16.83 19.00
N HIS A 62 8.03 16.93 19.09
CA HIS A 62 8.72 17.44 20.28
C HIS A 62 8.33 18.88 20.60
N ALA A 63 8.33 19.78 19.61
CA ALA A 63 7.93 21.17 19.79
C ALA A 63 6.46 21.29 20.26
N ARG A 64 5.56 20.52 19.64
CA ARG A 64 4.14 20.50 20.03
C ARG A 64 3.94 19.99 21.46
N ASN A 65 4.66 18.95 21.87
CA ASN A 65 4.59 18.43 23.23
C ASN A 65 5.18 19.43 24.24
N ALA A 66 6.33 20.01 23.92
CA ALA A 66 6.96 21.02 24.77
C ALA A 66 6.06 22.24 25.00
N ILE A 67 5.33 22.70 23.97
CA ILE A 67 4.34 23.77 24.12
C ILE A 67 3.20 23.37 25.05
N ARG A 68 2.69 22.14 24.93
CA ARG A 68 1.61 21.66 25.81
C ARG A 68 2.04 21.52 27.27
N GLU A 69 3.29 21.13 27.49
CA GLU A 69 3.84 20.88 28.81
C GLU A 69 4.32 22.15 29.51
N HIS A 70 4.87 23.12 28.76
CA HIS A 70 5.59 24.26 29.32
C HIS A 70 4.92 25.63 29.12
N LEU A 71 3.94 25.76 28.21
CA LEU A 71 3.20 27.01 28.03
C LEU A 71 1.78 26.88 28.60
N PRO A 72 1.41 27.68 29.61
CA PRO A 72 0.07 27.62 30.19
C PRO A 72 -0.97 28.10 29.19
N LEU A 73 -2.08 27.36 29.10
CA LEU A 73 -3.23 27.76 28.28
C LEU A 73 -4.03 28.85 29.00
N THR A 74 -4.13 30.02 28.39
CA THR A 74 -4.85 31.19 28.91
C THR A 74 -5.94 31.63 27.94
N GLY A 75 -6.80 32.56 28.36
CA GLY A 75 -7.79 33.18 27.46
C GLY A 75 -7.15 33.93 26.29
N ALA A 76 -5.94 34.45 26.48
CA ALA A 76 -5.23 35.29 25.52
C ALA A 76 -4.43 34.50 24.49
N ASN A 77 -4.09 33.23 24.73
CA ASN A 77 -3.22 32.43 23.83
C ASN A 77 -3.87 31.14 23.31
N ARG A 78 -5.19 30.99 23.47
CA ARG A 78 -5.94 29.81 23.05
C ARG A 78 -6.59 29.97 21.67
N TRP A 79 -6.59 28.90 20.89
CA TRP A 79 -7.40 28.75 19.69
C TRP A 79 -8.23 27.46 19.78
N LYS A 80 -9.38 27.42 19.12
CA LYS A 80 -10.23 26.22 19.10
C LYS A 80 -9.85 25.36 17.90
N ASN A 81 -9.25 24.21 18.14
CA ASN A 81 -8.86 23.30 17.08
C ASN A 81 -10.12 22.73 16.39
N PRO A 82 -10.29 22.91 15.06
CA PRO A 82 -11.50 22.53 14.35
C PRO A 82 -11.69 21.01 14.27
N LYS A 83 -10.59 20.23 14.38
CA LYS A 83 -10.61 18.75 14.33
C LYS A 83 -10.96 18.16 15.69
N THR A 84 -10.27 18.58 16.76
CA THR A 84 -10.46 18.00 18.10
C THR A 84 -11.56 18.70 18.91
N LYS A 85 -12.02 19.88 18.46
CA LYS A 85 -12.97 20.78 19.14
C LYS A 85 -12.49 21.27 20.52
N LYS A 86 -11.23 21.01 20.89
CA LYS A 86 -10.61 21.44 22.16
C LYS A 86 -9.86 22.76 21.98
N TYR A 87 -9.72 23.51 23.07
CA TYR A 87 -8.84 24.68 23.11
C TYR A 87 -7.39 24.22 23.27
N GLU A 88 -6.52 24.77 22.45
CA GLU A 88 -5.09 24.49 22.40
C GLU A 88 -4.32 25.81 22.32
N HIS A 89 -3.01 25.80 22.62
CA HIS A 89 -2.18 26.99 22.43
C HIS A 89 -2.11 27.36 20.93
N ILE A 90 -2.25 28.65 20.59
CA ILE A 90 -2.36 29.13 19.20
C ILE A 90 -1.17 28.71 18.32
N ALA A 91 0.05 28.64 18.86
CA ALA A 91 1.22 28.13 18.15
C ALA A 91 1.04 26.70 17.58
N LEU A 92 0.20 25.86 18.20
CA LEU A 92 -0.08 24.50 17.71
C LEU A 92 -0.87 24.47 16.39
N LYS A 93 -1.48 25.60 16.00
CA LYS A 93 -2.10 25.81 14.68
C LYS A 93 -1.03 25.78 13.58
N TYR A 94 0.14 26.36 13.84
CA TYR A 94 1.20 26.60 12.86
C TYR A 94 2.33 25.57 12.90
N LEU A 95 2.53 24.89 14.03
CA LEU A 95 3.46 23.76 14.14
C LEU A 95 2.82 22.47 13.63
N ASN A 96 2.52 22.42 12.34
CA ASN A 96 1.97 21.26 11.67
C ASN A 96 2.39 21.26 10.19
N PHE A 97 2.25 20.12 9.52
CA PHE A 97 2.36 20.09 8.05
C PHE A 97 1.17 20.79 7.42
N SER A 98 1.39 21.42 6.27
CA SER A 98 0.30 21.84 5.40
C SER A 98 -0.51 20.61 4.93
N LEU A 99 -1.74 20.83 4.47
CA LEU A 99 -2.56 19.73 3.94
C LEU A 99 -1.87 19.04 2.76
N GLU A 100 -1.24 19.82 1.87
CA GLU A 100 -0.52 19.33 0.70
C GLU A 100 0.74 18.54 1.09
N GLU A 101 1.52 19.04 2.07
CA GLU A 101 2.70 18.34 2.59
C GLU A 101 2.30 17.01 3.25
N TRP A 102 1.22 17.03 4.05
CA TRP A 102 0.71 15.83 4.71
C TRP A 102 0.24 14.79 3.70
N GLN A 103 -0.48 15.22 2.65
CA GLN A 103 -0.90 14.35 1.56
C GLN A 103 0.31 13.77 0.82
N ARG A 104 1.29 14.60 0.43
CA ARG A 104 2.51 14.14 -0.25
C ARG A 104 3.28 13.11 0.58
N ILE A 105 3.55 13.40 1.85
CA ILE A 105 4.31 12.50 2.73
C ILE A 105 3.59 11.15 2.90
N ASN A 106 2.26 11.15 3.02
CA ASN A 106 1.50 9.92 3.17
C ASN A 106 1.39 9.16 1.86
N THR A 107 1.13 9.83 0.73
CA THR A 107 1.10 9.19 -0.59
C THR A 107 2.43 8.51 -0.90
N ASP A 108 3.57 9.18 -0.67
CA ASP A 108 4.88 8.57 -0.85
C ASP A 108 5.08 7.32 0.03
N SER A 109 4.59 7.36 1.27
CA SER A 109 4.69 6.23 2.21
C SER A 109 3.78 5.07 1.78
N GLU A 110 2.56 5.35 1.33
CA GLU A 110 1.59 4.37 0.83
C GLU A 110 2.05 3.75 -0.47
N GLU A 111 2.61 4.53 -1.40
CA GLU A 111 3.16 4.04 -2.67
C GLU A 111 4.37 3.13 -2.42
N ARG A 112 5.31 3.54 -1.55
CA ARG A 112 6.45 2.67 -1.16
C ARG A 112 5.96 1.39 -0.50
N PHE A 113 4.90 1.45 0.31
CA PHE A 113 4.30 0.26 0.91
C PHE A 113 3.63 -0.64 -0.14
N ALA A 114 2.82 -0.09 -1.03
CA ALA A 114 2.19 -0.85 -2.12
C ALA A 114 3.24 -1.49 -3.04
N GLN A 115 4.30 -0.77 -3.37
CA GLN A 115 5.43 -1.31 -4.13
C GLN A 115 6.13 -2.45 -3.36
N ARG A 116 6.28 -2.34 -2.03
CA ARG A 116 6.83 -3.43 -1.20
C ARG A 116 6.00 -4.70 -1.27
N ILE A 117 4.68 -4.60 -1.18
CA ILE A 117 3.80 -5.75 -1.26
C ILE A 117 3.81 -6.37 -2.67
N ARG A 118 3.94 -5.57 -3.73
CA ARG A 118 4.01 -6.08 -5.12
C ARG A 118 5.34 -6.76 -5.45
N SER A 119 6.42 -6.43 -4.74
CA SER A 119 7.78 -6.89 -5.03
C SER A 119 8.37 -7.69 -3.86
N GLN A 120 7.63 -8.68 -3.35
CA GLN A 120 8.09 -9.51 -2.24
C GLN A 120 9.36 -10.27 -2.63
N GLN A 121 10.29 -10.36 -1.69
CA GLN A 121 11.53 -11.09 -1.84
C GLN A 121 11.37 -12.53 -1.34
N ARG A 122 12.01 -13.49 -2.00
CA ARG A 122 11.88 -14.91 -1.66
C ARG A 122 13.07 -15.40 -0.85
N ILE A 123 12.80 -16.20 0.17
CA ILE A 123 13.79 -16.92 0.97
C ILE A 123 13.73 -18.38 0.52
N ASP A 124 14.69 -18.81 -0.29
CA ASP A 124 14.68 -20.14 -0.94
C ASP A 124 15.23 -21.27 -0.05
N ASP A 125 16.09 -20.94 0.93
CA ASP A 125 16.64 -21.90 1.88
C ASP A 125 16.43 -21.40 3.33
N PRO A 126 15.21 -21.60 3.89
CA PRO A 126 14.91 -21.15 5.24
C PRO A 126 15.72 -21.90 6.30
N ASP A 127 16.08 -23.16 6.07
CA ASP A 127 16.85 -23.98 7.01
C ASP A 127 18.29 -23.47 7.12
N ALA A 128 18.92 -23.04 6.02
CA ALA A 128 20.24 -22.41 6.06
C ALA A 128 20.27 -21.13 6.90
N VAL A 129 19.18 -20.34 6.89
CA VAL A 129 19.05 -19.15 7.76
C VAL A 129 19.00 -19.55 9.23
N VAL A 130 18.27 -20.63 9.56
CA VAL A 130 18.22 -21.17 10.93
C VAL A 130 19.60 -21.68 11.36
N CYS A 131 20.28 -22.47 10.52
CA CYS A 131 21.63 -22.98 10.80
C CYS A 131 22.65 -21.86 11.02
N LEU A 132 22.64 -20.84 10.16
CA LEU A 132 23.49 -19.65 10.34
C LEU A 132 23.19 -18.97 11.68
N SER A 133 21.91 -18.83 12.03
CA SER A 133 21.53 -18.20 13.29
C SER A 133 22.05 -18.98 14.50
N GLU A 134 22.06 -20.31 14.45
CA GLU A 134 22.61 -21.17 15.50
C GLU A 134 24.12 -21.01 15.62
N ASP A 135 24.85 -20.98 14.50
CA ASP A 135 26.29 -20.76 14.46
C ASP A 135 26.66 -19.39 15.07
N LEU A 136 25.94 -18.33 14.70
CA LEU A 136 26.14 -16.98 15.24
C LEU A 136 25.99 -16.93 16.76
N LEU A 137 25.06 -17.71 17.35
CA LEU A 137 24.90 -17.80 18.80
C LEU A 137 26.09 -18.48 19.49
N ARG A 138 26.92 -19.25 18.78
CA ARG A 138 28.08 -19.94 19.35
C ARG A 138 29.35 -19.09 19.30
N ARG A 139 29.40 -18.11 18.41
CA ARG A 139 30.55 -17.22 18.22
C ARG A 139 30.80 -16.29 19.43
N PRO A 140 32.06 -15.87 19.67
CA PRO A 140 32.41 -15.10 20.86
C PRO A 140 32.10 -13.60 20.74
N GLU A 141 31.96 -13.05 19.54
CA GLU A 141 31.81 -11.61 19.36
C GLU A 141 30.39 -11.13 19.66
N TRP A 142 30.27 -10.00 20.38
CA TRP A 142 28.98 -9.48 20.83
C TRP A 142 28.00 -9.23 19.68
N TYR A 143 28.48 -8.79 18.51
CA TYR A 143 27.62 -8.51 17.36
C TYR A 143 27.09 -9.78 16.71
N ASN A 144 27.85 -10.88 16.75
CA ASN A 144 27.40 -12.19 16.28
C ASN A 144 26.32 -12.75 17.20
N LEU A 145 26.55 -12.70 18.51
CA LEU A 145 25.56 -13.07 19.51
C LEU A 145 24.28 -12.25 19.36
N ALA A 146 24.40 -10.92 19.27
CA ALA A 146 23.25 -10.03 19.11
C ALA A 146 22.47 -10.32 17.81
N LEU A 147 23.17 -10.57 16.70
CA LEU A 147 22.54 -10.88 15.42
C LEU A 147 21.83 -12.23 15.46
N GLY A 148 22.49 -13.27 15.99
CA GLY A 148 21.91 -14.59 16.20
C GLY A 148 20.65 -14.52 17.07
N VAL A 149 20.68 -13.75 18.16
CA VAL A 149 19.50 -13.56 19.03
C VAL A 149 18.39 -12.83 18.28
N THR A 150 18.70 -11.78 17.50
CA THR A 150 17.70 -11.07 16.69
C THR A 150 17.01 -12.02 15.70
N ILE A 151 17.76 -12.85 14.98
CA ILE A 151 17.19 -13.80 14.00
C ILE A 151 16.31 -14.84 14.72
N ASN A 152 16.74 -15.33 15.88
CA ASN A 152 16.03 -16.36 16.63
C ASN A 152 14.79 -15.88 17.39
N THR A 153 14.63 -14.59 17.64
CA THR A 153 13.56 -14.06 18.53
C THR A 153 12.71 -12.96 17.89
N GLY A 154 13.13 -12.44 16.75
CA GLY A 154 12.49 -11.31 16.10
C GLY A 154 12.43 -10.03 16.95
N ARG A 155 13.40 -9.84 17.85
CA ARG A 155 13.49 -8.63 18.68
C ARG A 155 14.35 -7.56 18.02
N ARG A 156 14.02 -6.29 18.24
CA ARG A 156 14.82 -5.13 17.79
C ARG A 156 16.19 -5.16 18.45
N SER A 157 17.22 -4.59 17.82
CA SER A 157 18.57 -4.45 18.41
C SER A 157 18.52 -3.93 19.83
N THR A 158 17.82 -2.82 20.07
CA THR A 158 17.72 -2.22 21.41
C THR A 158 16.95 -3.11 22.41
N GLU A 159 16.00 -3.91 21.94
CA GLU A 159 15.31 -4.91 22.77
C GLU A 159 16.29 -6.04 23.16
N VAL A 160 17.08 -6.54 22.21
CA VAL A 160 18.09 -7.57 22.47
C VAL A 160 19.19 -7.07 23.42
N LEU A 161 19.73 -5.89 23.14
CA LEU A 161 20.90 -5.33 23.82
C LEU A 161 20.58 -4.72 25.19
N LYS A 162 19.36 -4.23 25.40
CA LYS A 162 19.04 -3.43 26.59
C LYS A 162 17.70 -3.79 27.24
N THR A 163 16.59 -3.54 26.55
CA THR A 163 15.28 -3.47 27.24
C THR A 163 14.62 -4.82 27.44
N GLY A 164 14.95 -5.80 26.62
CA GLY A 164 14.33 -7.11 26.63
C GLY A 164 14.64 -7.87 27.91
N VAL A 165 13.68 -8.63 28.41
CA VAL A 165 13.89 -9.63 29.45
C VAL A 165 13.37 -10.95 28.90
N PHE A 166 14.21 -11.96 28.90
CA PHE A 166 13.93 -13.28 28.35
C PHE A 166 14.02 -14.32 29.46
N SER A 167 12.99 -15.16 29.58
CA SER A 167 12.99 -16.29 30.50
C SER A 167 12.50 -17.56 29.80
N PRO A 168 12.97 -18.74 30.23
CA PRO A 168 12.58 -20.01 29.60
C PRO A 168 11.08 -20.26 29.76
N LYS A 169 10.47 -20.89 28.75
CA LYS A 169 9.10 -21.41 28.84
C LYS A 169 9.03 -22.88 28.42
N THR A 170 9.39 -23.18 27.18
CA THR A 170 9.49 -24.54 26.64
C THR A 170 10.86 -24.75 25.98
N ALA A 171 11.10 -25.90 25.36
CA ALA A 171 12.36 -26.16 24.65
C ALA A 171 12.58 -25.23 23.44
N TYR A 172 11.52 -24.66 22.86
CA TYR A 172 11.59 -23.76 21.70
C TYR A 172 10.74 -22.49 21.86
N THR A 173 10.36 -22.13 23.09
CA THR A 173 9.65 -20.88 23.36
C THR A 173 10.17 -20.19 24.61
N LEU A 174 10.11 -18.85 24.59
CA LEU A 174 10.57 -17.97 25.66
C LEU A 174 9.43 -17.03 26.08
N TRP A 175 9.44 -16.62 27.34
CA TRP A 175 8.73 -15.42 27.77
C TRP A 175 9.57 -14.19 27.45
N PHE A 176 8.95 -13.17 26.85
CA PHE A 176 9.58 -11.90 26.53
C PHE A 176 8.83 -10.72 27.13
N LYS A 177 9.57 -9.84 27.82
CA LYS A 177 9.12 -8.52 28.31
C LYS A 177 10.06 -7.42 27.80
N GLY A 178 9.62 -6.16 27.83
CA GLY A 178 10.46 -5.00 27.49
C GLY A 178 10.37 -4.57 26.03
N GLN A 179 9.21 -4.80 25.42
CA GLN A 179 8.87 -4.41 24.05
C GLN A 179 8.95 -2.89 23.87
N LEU A 180 9.63 -2.43 22.81
CA LEU A 180 9.65 -1.01 22.44
C LEU A 180 8.45 -0.64 21.56
N LYS A 181 8.19 0.67 21.44
CA LYS A 181 7.08 1.27 20.67
C LYS A 181 5.69 0.89 21.17
N THR A 182 5.55 0.55 22.44
CA THR A 182 4.27 0.54 23.12
C THR A 182 3.90 1.99 23.47
N LYS A 183 2.70 2.44 23.09
CA LYS A 183 2.24 3.79 23.45
C LYS A 183 1.99 3.81 24.96
N GLU A 184 2.84 4.43 25.78
CA GLU A 184 2.67 4.67 27.24
C GLU A 184 2.38 3.45 28.16
N TYR A 185 2.25 2.24 27.63
CA TYR A 185 1.93 1.04 28.42
C TYR A 185 3.13 0.09 28.47
N ASP A 186 3.39 -0.47 29.65
CA ASP A 186 4.28 -1.63 29.79
C ASP A 186 3.51 -2.87 29.32
N LEU A 187 4.05 -3.58 28.34
CA LEU A 187 3.43 -4.83 27.88
C LEU A 187 3.83 -5.93 28.86
N GLU A 188 2.85 -6.67 29.37
CA GLU A 188 3.12 -7.88 30.14
C GLU A 188 3.96 -8.88 29.33
N ALA A 189 4.67 -9.75 30.05
CA ALA A 189 5.47 -10.78 29.41
C ALA A 189 4.58 -11.69 28.54
N TYR A 190 4.99 -11.95 27.31
CA TYR A 190 4.25 -12.81 26.37
C TYR A 190 5.18 -13.84 25.73
N GLU A 191 4.57 -14.93 25.26
CA GLU A 191 5.30 -16.05 24.70
C GLU A 191 5.76 -15.75 23.26
N ILE A 192 7.01 -16.09 22.96
CA ILE A 192 7.58 -16.04 21.61
C ILE A 192 8.29 -17.36 21.27
N PRO A 193 8.19 -17.86 20.02
CA PRO A 193 8.95 -19.01 19.58
C PRO A 193 10.42 -18.66 19.29
N THR A 194 11.30 -19.65 19.37
CA THR A 194 12.71 -19.59 18.98
C THR A 194 13.00 -20.56 17.84
N LEU A 195 13.85 -20.15 16.88
CA LEU A 195 14.22 -20.99 15.74
C LEU A 195 15.27 -22.07 16.09
N VAL A 196 15.85 -22.00 17.27
CA VAL A 196 16.78 -22.98 17.85
C VAL A 196 16.38 -23.26 19.30
N PRO A 197 16.96 -24.27 19.98
CA PRO A 197 16.69 -24.53 21.38
C PRO A 197 16.81 -23.28 22.26
N ALA A 198 15.79 -23.08 23.11
CA ALA A 198 15.62 -21.88 23.93
C ALA A 198 16.78 -21.66 24.92
N ASP A 199 17.38 -22.74 25.42
CA ASP A 199 18.54 -22.72 26.30
C ASP A 199 19.78 -22.12 25.61
N LEU A 200 20.02 -22.46 24.34
CA LEU A 200 21.10 -21.88 23.53
C LEU A 200 20.91 -20.37 23.35
N VAL A 201 19.68 -19.94 23.08
CA VAL A 201 19.34 -18.51 22.94
C VAL A 201 19.59 -17.77 24.27
N LEU A 202 19.13 -18.33 25.39
CA LEU A 202 19.31 -17.73 26.72
C LEU A 202 20.79 -17.66 27.12
N ALA A 203 21.57 -18.72 26.85
CA ALA A 203 23.00 -18.74 27.09
C ALA A 203 23.76 -17.69 26.26
N ALA A 204 23.35 -17.47 25.01
CA ALA A 204 23.90 -16.41 24.16
C ALA A 204 23.54 -15.01 24.68
N ILE A 205 22.30 -14.78 25.14
CA ILE A 205 21.89 -13.51 25.74
C ILE A 205 22.69 -13.21 27.01
N ALA A 206 22.90 -14.21 27.86
CA ALA A 206 23.70 -14.06 29.08
C ALA A 206 25.15 -13.64 28.74
N ARG A 207 25.79 -14.32 27.80
CA ARG A 207 27.14 -13.96 27.31
C ARG A 207 27.18 -12.56 26.69
N LEU A 208 26.20 -12.23 25.85
CA LEU A 208 26.08 -10.92 25.22
C LEU A 208 26.07 -9.79 26.26
N ARG A 209 25.28 -9.95 27.32
CA ARG A 209 25.17 -8.94 28.39
C ARG A 209 26.40 -8.82 29.26
N GLN A 210 27.20 -9.89 29.38
CA GLN A 210 28.50 -9.83 30.04
C GLN A 210 29.53 -9.06 29.19
N LEU A 211 29.49 -9.24 27.86
CA LEU A 211 30.40 -8.57 26.93
C LEU A 211 30.04 -7.11 26.69
N LEU A 212 28.75 -6.77 26.73
CA LEU A 212 28.27 -5.45 26.38
C LEU A 212 27.18 -4.97 27.35
N ASP A 213 27.57 -4.16 28.34
CA ASP A 213 26.63 -3.53 29.26
C ASP A 213 26.03 -2.24 28.66
N CYS A 214 24.73 -2.28 28.38
CA CYS A 214 23.95 -1.14 27.91
C CYS A 214 23.01 -0.55 28.98
N SER A 215 23.12 -0.99 30.25
CA SER A 215 22.21 -0.62 31.34
C SER A 215 22.16 0.90 31.57
N GLN A 216 23.32 1.56 31.51
CA GLN A 216 23.47 3.01 31.73
C GLN A 216 23.26 3.87 30.48
N MET A 217 23.08 3.25 29.30
CA MET A 217 22.90 3.99 28.05
C MET A 217 21.41 4.26 27.78
N SER A 218 21.04 5.39 27.18
CA SER A 218 19.67 5.56 26.70
C SER A 218 19.37 4.64 25.50
N ASN A 219 18.09 4.41 25.22
CA ASN A 219 17.67 3.58 24.08
C ASN A 219 18.20 4.15 22.74
N ASP A 220 18.22 5.47 22.62
CA ASP A 220 18.71 6.16 21.44
C ASP A 220 20.24 6.07 21.33
N ALA A 221 20.96 6.19 22.45
CA ALA A 221 22.41 5.98 22.47
C ALA A 221 22.81 4.56 22.06
N VAL A 222 22.07 3.54 22.52
CA VAL A 222 22.29 2.13 22.10
C VAL A 222 22.07 1.99 20.60
N SER A 223 20.96 2.53 20.08
CA SER A 223 20.61 2.47 18.65
C SER A 223 21.66 3.15 17.78
N GLN A 224 22.10 4.35 18.15
CA GLN A 224 23.09 5.12 17.39
C GLN A 224 24.47 4.46 17.42
N ARG A 225 24.90 3.95 18.58
CA ARG A 225 26.25 3.38 18.75
C ARG A 225 26.40 2.02 18.11
N PHE A 226 25.42 1.13 18.30
CA PHE A 226 25.55 -0.28 17.90
C PHE A 226 24.75 -0.64 16.64
N GLY A 227 23.71 0.15 16.31
CA GLY A 227 22.88 -0.07 15.13
C GLY A 227 23.65 -0.11 13.80
N PRO A 228 24.64 0.77 13.53
CA PRO A 228 25.45 0.69 12.32
C PRO A 228 26.23 -0.63 12.19
N VAL A 229 26.85 -1.10 13.27
CA VAL A 229 27.61 -2.36 13.29
C VAL A 229 26.69 -3.56 13.03
N MET A 230 25.55 -3.61 13.72
CA MET A 230 24.55 -4.68 13.54
C MET A 230 24.04 -4.75 12.10
N ARG A 231 23.79 -3.58 11.48
CA ARG A 231 23.41 -3.46 10.07
C ARG A 231 24.48 -4.03 9.15
N GLN A 232 25.73 -3.60 9.32
CA GLN A 232 26.84 -4.07 8.49
C GLN A 232 27.02 -5.59 8.59
N MET A 233 27.02 -6.14 9.82
CA MET A 233 27.22 -7.57 10.04
C MET A 233 26.05 -8.41 9.47
N ALA A 234 24.81 -7.94 9.62
CA ALA A 234 23.65 -8.57 9.00
C ALA A 234 23.80 -8.70 7.49
N ASP A 235 24.20 -7.61 6.82
CA ASP A 235 24.43 -7.62 5.37
C ASP A 235 25.56 -8.58 4.97
N GLN A 236 26.63 -8.64 5.76
CA GLN A 236 27.77 -9.53 5.48
C GLN A 236 27.41 -11.01 5.62
N HIS A 237 26.68 -11.38 6.68
CA HIS A 237 26.37 -12.78 6.96
C HIS A 237 25.22 -13.35 6.14
N LEU A 238 24.26 -12.51 5.72
CA LEU A 238 23.00 -12.99 5.13
C LEU A 238 22.86 -12.71 3.63
N ARG A 239 23.77 -11.94 3.02
CA ARG A 239 23.67 -11.57 1.59
C ARG A 239 23.51 -12.75 0.63
N ASP A 240 24.10 -13.90 0.96
CA ASP A 240 24.10 -15.08 0.10
C ASP A 240 22.86 -15.98 0.34
N LEU A 241 22.14 -15.76 1.45
CA LEU A 241 20.94 -16.53 1.83
C LEU A 241 19.64 -15.74 1.62
N ILE A 242 19.71 -14.41 1.70
CA ILE A 242 18.54 -13.54 1.67
C ILE A 242 18.78 -12.42 0.66
N PRO A 243 17.99 -12.34 -0.41
CA PRO A 243 18.15 -11.30 -1.41
C PRO A 243 17.85 -9.92 -0.80
N LYS A 244 18.74 -8.96 -1.09
CA LYS A 244 18.47 -7.55 -0.81
C LYS A 244 17.52 -7.01 -1.86
N LYS A 245 16.55 -6.21 -1.41
CA LYS A 245 15.58 -5.56 -2.29
C LYS A 245 16.20 -4.43 -3.12
N ASP A 246 17.11 -3.66 -2.51
CA ASP A 246 17.70 -2.45 -3.08
C ASP A 246 19.13 -2.31 -2.51
N GLU A 247 20.06 -1.79 -3.32
CA GLU A 247 21.46 -1.57 -2.95
C GLU A 247 21.59 -0.60 -1.75
N GLY A 248 20.62 0.31 -1.57
CA GLY A 248 20.59 1.25 -0.45
C GLY A 248 19.95 0.72 0.84
N GLN A 249 19.32 -0.48 0.83
CA GLN A 249 18.62 -1.03 1.98
C GLN A 249 19.43 -2.10 2.72
N ASN A 250 19.30 -2.12 4.04
CA ASN A 250 20.01 -3.05 4.91
C ASN A 250 19.11 -4.18 5.40
N LEU A 251 19.62 -5.42 5.40
CA LEU A 251 18.88 -6.62 5.79
C LEU A 251 18.41 -6.56 7.25
N TYR A 252 19.16 -5.93 8.17
CA TYR A 252 18.86 -5.90 9.60
C TYR A 252 17.48 -5.35 9.95
N THR A 253 17.05 -4.29 9.25
CA THR A 253 15.73 -3.69 9.47
C THR A 253 14.61 -4.70 9.23
N HIS A 254 14.81 -5.59 8.26
CA HIS A 254 13.86 -6.64 7.89
C HIS A 254 14.04 -7.93 8.70
N LEU A 255 15.26 -8.22 9.17
CA LEU A 255 15.57 -9.43 9.95
C LEU A 255 14.71 -9.56 11.19
N SER A 256 14.62 -8.47 11.95
CA SER A 256 13.99 -8.53 13.27
C SER A 256 12.50 -8.84 13.23
N ARG A 257 11.76 -8.66 12.14
CA ARG A 257 10.30 -8.94 12.17
C ARG A 257 9.75 -9.61 10.94
N SER A 258 10.20 -9.20 9.76
CA SER A 258 9.73 -9.77 8.50
C SER A 258 10.25 -11.19 8.32
N ILE A 259 11.56 -11.38 8.37
CA ILE A 259 12.20 -12.69 8.14
C ILE A 259 11.87 -13.66 9.27
N TYR A 260 12.11 -13.25 10.52
CA TYR A 260 11.74 -14.06 11.70
C TYR A 260 10.26 -14.49 11.66
N GLY A 261 9.34 -13.54 11.40
CA GLY A 261 7.92 -13.85 11.38
C GLY A 261 7.55 -14.90 10.33
N ARG A 262 8.16 -14.85 9.14
CA ARG A 262 7.96 -15.86 8.09
C ARG A 262 8.53 -17.23 8.46
N LEU A 263 9.73 -17.27 9.04
CA LEU A 263 10.31 -18.53 9.52
C LEU A 263 9.44 -19.14 10.63
N CYS A 264 8.94 -18.34 11.57
CA CYS A 264 8.05 -18.85 12.61
C CYS A 264 6.69 -19.33 12.05
N VAL A 265 6.18 -18.71 10.98
CA VAL A 265 4.99 -19.24 10.29
C VAL A 265 5.28 -20.62 9.69
N LEU A 266 6.40 -20.77 9.00
CA LEU A 266 6.79 -22.06 8.43
C LEU A 266 6.97 -23.14 9.50
N TYR A 267 7.70 -22.86 10.57
CA TYR A 267 8.11 -23.88 11.55
C TYR A 267 7.12 -24.09 12.71
N HIS A 268 6.48 -23.03 13.20
CA HIS A 268 5.72 -23.08 14.47
C HIS A 268 4.23 -22.73 14.36
N CYS A 269 3.76 -22.15 13.26
CA CYS A 269 2.36 -21.73 13.16
C CYS A 269 1.43 -22.92 12.96
N PRO A 270 0.44 -23.15 13.83
CA PRO A 270 -0.60 -24.15 13.59
C PRO A 270 -1.27 -23.94 12.22
N PRO A 271 -1.56 -25.01 11.44
CA PRO A 271 -2.20 -24.88 10.13
C PRO A 271 -3.57 -24.19 10.17
N ALA A 272 -4.34 -24.35 11.26
CA ALA A 272 -5.63 -23.69 11.47
C ALA A 272 -5.52 -22.18 11.78
N VAL A 273 -4.34 -21.68 12.13
CA VAL A 273 -4.15 -20.27 12.50
C VAL A 273 -3.75 -19.44 11.29
N PHE A 274 -4.36 -18.26 11.16
CA PHE A 274 -4.03 -17.31 10.10
C PHE A 274 -2.63 -16.71 10.34
N ASP A 275 -1.80 -16.66 9.29
CA ASP A 275 -0.39 -16.30 9.38
C ASP A 275 -0.16 -14.88 9.92
N LEU A 276 -0.94 -13.91 9.47
CA LEU A 276 -0.85 -12.53 9.97
C LEU A 276 -1.28 -12.41 11.44
N GLN A 277 -2.22 -13.23 11.90
CA GLN A 277 -2.64 -13.25 13.29
C GLN A 277 -1.53 -13.83 14.17
N TYR A 278 -0.92 -14.93 13.73
CA TYR A 278 0.23 -15.54 14.38
C TYR A 278 1.40 -14.56 14.48
N MET A 279 1.75 -13.90 13.38
CA MET A 279 2.80 -12.88 13.34
C MET A 279 2.47 -11.69 14.27
N ALA A 280 1.24 -11.19 14.28
CA ALA A 280 0.85 -10.09 15.16
C ALA A 280 1.08 -10.40 16.64
N HIS A 281 0.76 -11.63 17.05
CA HIS A 281 0.98 -12.11 18.41
C HIS A 281 2.47 -12.15 18.76
N ILE A 282 3.27 -12.91 18.00
CA ILE A 282 4.69 -13.11 18.32
C ILE A 282 5.52 -11.81 18.19
N LEU A 283 5.11 -10.87 17.32
CA LEU A 283 5.81 -9.59 17.14
C LEU A 283 5.46 -8.55 18.21
N GLY A 284 4.51 -8.82 19.09
CA GLY A 284 4.16 -7.96 20.22
C GLY A 284 3.35 -6.73 19.79
N HIS A 285 2.43 -6.87 18.85
CA HIS A 285 1.59 -5.77 18.41
C HIS A 285 0.60 -5.38 19.52
N TYR A 286 0.87 -4.26 20.20
CA TYR A 286 0.20 -3.92 21.47
C TYR A 286 -1.34 -3.84 21.38
N TRP A 287 -1.89 -3.45 20.23
CA TRP A 287 -3.34 -3.41 20.02
C TRP A 287 -3.96 -4.81 20.00
N TYR A 288 -3.23 -5.82 19.51
CA TYR A 288 -3.68 -7.21 19.48
C TYR A 288 -4.05 -7.71 20.88
N PHE A 289 -3.22 -7.40 21.88
CA PHE A 289 -3.42 -7.85 23.26
C PHE A 289 -4.52 -7.09 24.03
N ARG A 290 -4.84 -5.85 23.64
CA ARG A 290 -5.82 -5.02 24.36
C ARG A 290 -7.18 -4.93 23.70
N GLU A 291 -7.26 -5.07 22.38
CA GLU A 291 -8.49 -4.87 21.63
C GLU A 291 -9.46 -6.01 21.94
N GLN A 292 -10.55 -5.73 22.66
CA GLN A 292 -11.54 -6.75 23.02
C GLN A 292 -12.53 -7.01 21.88
N ASP A 293 -12.64 -6.07 20.94
CA ASP A 293 -13.48 -6.22 19.75
C ASP A 293 -12.74 -7.08 18.70
N GLU A 294 -13.23 -8.29 18.47
CA GLU A 294 -12.66 -9.22 17.50
C GLU A 294 -12.52 -8.61 16.10
N LYS A 295 -13.44 -7.73 15.68
CA LYS A 295 -13.39 -7.09 14.35
C LYS A 295 -12.28 -6.07 14.24
N LYS A 296 -11.96 -5.36 15.33
CA LYS A 296 -10.84 -4.41 15.38
C LYS A 296 -9.51 -5.11 15.61
N ARG A 297 -9.51 -6.22 16.34
CA ARG A 297 -8.33 -7.09 16.49
C ARG A 297 -7.92 -7.73 15.17
N ALA A 298 -8.87 -7.93 14.25
CA ALA A 298 -8.63 -8.34 12.87
C ALA A 298 -8.03 -7.23 11.98
N ASN A 299 -7.91 -5.97 12.46
CA ASN A 299 -7.11 -4.97 11.77
C ASN A 299 -5.62 -5.27 12.00
N LEU A 300 -4.99 -5.82 10.97
CA LEU A 300 -3.61 -6.28 10.94
C LEU A 300 -2.72 -5.33 10.11
N ASP A 301 -3.14 -4.07 9.91
CA ASP A 301 -2.46 -3.09 9.03
C ASP A 301 -0.97 -2.94 9.35
N SER A 302 -0.61 -2.86 10.63
CA SER A 302 0.80 -2.75 11.00
C SER A 302 1.58 -4.06 10.84
N THR A 303 0.89 -5.21 10.83
CA THR A 303 1.53 -6.50 10.51
C THR A 303 1.83 -6.62 9.03
N LEU A 304 1.00 -6.03 8.17
CA LEU A 304 1.24 -6.04 6.72
C LEU A 304 2.58 -5.39 6.34
N HIS A 305 3.09 -4.44 7.14
CA HIS A 305 4.41 -3.84 6.92
C HIS A 305 5.59 -4.81 7.08
N TYR A 306 5.37 -6.03 7.58
CA TYR A 306 6.39 -7.08 7.69
C TYR A 306 6.27 -8.16 6.61
N MET A 307 5.38 -7.99 5.64
CA MET A 307 5.15 -8.93 4.55
C MET A 307 6.10 -8.70 3.37
N ASP A 308 7.31 -8.20 3.64
CA ASP A 308 8.32 -7.92 2.59
C ASP A 308 8.91 -9.21 1.98
N TYR A 309 8.83 -10.33 2.71
CA TYR A 309 9.41 -11.62 2.33
C TYR A 309 8.36 -12.73 2.28
N VAL A 310 8.64 -13.75 1.48
CA VAL A 310 7.89 -15.01 1.37
C VAL A 310 8.87 -16.20 1.37
N ILE A 311 8.40 -17.36 1.81
CA ILE A 311 9.19 -18.60 1.80
C ILE A 311 9.04 -19.27 0.43
N GLY A 312 10.17 -19.63 -0.18
CA GLY A 312 10.23 -20.43 -1.39
C GLY A 312 10.37 -21.92 -1.07
N ASP A 313 10.03 -22.76 -2.05
CA ASP A 313 10.26 -24.21 -1.98
C ASP A 313 11.66 -24.64 -2.47
N GLY A 314 12.53 -23.68 -2.81
CA GLY A 314 13.84 -23.92 -3.42
C GLY A 314 13.81 -24.28 -4.92
N HIS A 315 12.61 -24.45 -5.50
CA HIS A 315 12.40 -24.83 -6.91
C HIS A 315 11.75 -23.74 -7.75
N GLY A 316 11.56 -22.54 -7.18
CA GLY A 316 10.98 -21.42 -7.88
C GLY A 316 9.52 -21.13 -7.51
N ASN A 317 8.90 -21.92 -6.64
CA ASN A 317 7.53 -21.69 -6.17
C ASN A 317 7.52 -21.20 -4.71
N LEU A 318 6.32 -20.89 -4.22
CA LEU A 318 6.10 -20.51 -2.84
C LEU A 318 5.83 -21.75 -1.98
N ASP A 319 6.43 -21.81 -0.80
CA ASP A 319 6.08 -22.80 0.22
C ASP A 319 4.91 -22.28 1.06
N GLY A 320 3.75 -22.91 0.90
CA GLY A 320 2.53 -22.59 1.65
C GLY A 320 2.37 -23.34 2.97
N ARG A 321 3.30 -24.24 3.33
CA ARG A 321 3.21 -25.04 4.55
C ARG A 321 3.36 -24.17 5.80
N ARG A 322 2.81 -24.65 6.91
CA ARG A 322 2.84 -23.99 8.22
C ARG A 322 3.06 -25.02 9.31
N GLY A 323 3.80 -24.61 10.34
CA GLY A 323 3.99 -25.44 11.53
C GLY A 323 4.70 -26.76 11.28
N ILE A 324 5.65 -26.81 10.32
CA ILE A 324 6.26 -28.09 9.90
C ILE A 324 7.05 -28.80 11.01
N TRP A 325 7.39 -28.11 12.11
CA TRP A 325 8.00 -28.72 13.30
C TRP A 325 6.99 -29.25 14.31
N LEU A 326 5.71 -28.83 14.24
CA LEU A 326 4.67 -29.30 15.14
C LEU A 326 4.42 -30.80 14.90
N GLY A 327 4.69 -31.61 15.92
CA GLY A 327 4.54 -33.08 15.87
C GLY A 327 5.67 -33.83 15.18
N THR A 328 6.65 -33.14 14.59
CA THR A 328 7.82 -33.77 13.93
C THR A 328 9.13 -33.53 14.68
N LYS A 329 9.31 -32.34 15.26
CA LYS A 329 10.52 -31.96 16.00
C LYS A 329 10.29 -32.09 17.52
N PRO A 330 11.08 -32.90 18.24
CA PRO A 330 10.93 -33.07 19.68
C PRO A 330 11.04 -31.74 20.45
N GLY A 331 10.10 -31.53 21.39
CA GLY A 331 10.07 -30.33 22.25
C GLY A 331 9.48 -29.07 21.60
N VAL A 332 9.07 -29.13 20.33
CA VAL A 332 8.31 -28.03 19.70
C VAL A 332 6.83 -28.20 20.02
N GLU A 333 6.26 -27.20 20.67
CA GLU A 333 4.86 -27.16 21.09
C GLU A 333 4.13 -25.95 20.48
N VAL A 334 2.80 -26.03 20.46
CA VAL A 334 1.95 -24.89 20.08
C VAL A 334 1.97 -23.85 21.19
N LEU A 335 2.13 -22.58 20.81
CA LEU A 335 2.04 -21.43 21.72
C LEU A 335 0.71 -21.46 22.49
N ASP A 336 0.72 -21.11 23.77
CA ASP A 336 -0.48 -21.18 24.61
C ASP A 336 -1.63 -20.33 24.06
N ALA A 337 -1.31 -19.20 23.44
CA ALA A 337 -2.28 -18.30 22.82
C ALA A 337 -3.07 -18.92 21.65
N PHE A 338 -2.57 -20.02 21.07
CA PHE A 338 -3.19 -20.73 19.94
C PHE A 338 -3.49 -22.19 20.26
N ARG A 339 -3.34 -22.59 21.54
CA ARG A 339 -3.51 -23.98 21.98
C ARG A 339 -4.96 -24.43 21.79
N LYS A 340 -5.93 -23.55 22.04
CA LYS A 340 -7.35 -23.84 21.86
C LYS A 340 -7.67 -24.16 20.39
N GLU A 341 -7.25 -23.30 19.47
CA GLU A 341 -7.47 -23.48 18.03
C GLU A 341 -6.83 -24.78 17.52
N TRP A 342 -5.65 -25.13 18.05
CA TRP A 342 -4.97 -26.38 17.74
C TRP A 342 -5.67 -27.60 18.33
N GLU A 343 -6.10 -27.56 19.59
CA GLU A 343 -6.84 -28.66 20.24
C GLU A 343 -8.19 -28.90 19.55
N GLU A 344 -8.90 -27.84 19.17
CA GLU A 344 -10.15 -27.95 18.40
C GLU A 344 -9.95 -28.60 17.03
N MET A 345 -8.81 -28.36 16.37
CA MET A 345 -8.46 -28.99 15.10
C MET A 345 -7.99 -30.44 15.24
N THR A 346 -7.24 -30.75 16.32
CA THR A 346 -6.59 -32.06 16.51
C THR A 346 -7.46 -33.10 17.20
N GLN A 347 -8.58 -32.69 17.82
CA GLN A 347 -9.50 -33.64 18.44
C GLN A 347 -10.21 -34.52 17.38
N PRO A 348 -10.15 -35.86 17.51
CA PRO A 348 -10.97 -36.74 16.70
C PRO A 348 -12.45 -36.48 17.01
N PRO A 349 -13.36 -36.59 16.02
CA PRO A 349 -14.77 -36.30 16.24
C PRO A 349 -15.32 -37.21 17.36
N VAL A 350 -15.83 -36.61 18.43
CA VAL A 350 -16.42 -37.36 19.55
C VAL A 350 -17.62 -38.15 19.05
N ILE A 351 -17.44 -39.46 18.85
CA ILE A 351 -18.52 -40.41 18.57
C ILE A 351 -19.34 -40.56 19.85
N ARG A 352 -20.47 -39.86 19.93
CA ARG A 352 -21.46 -40.08 21.00
C ARG A 352 -22.20 -41.38 20.72
N THR A 353 -21.77 -42.46 21.35
CA THR A 353 -22.51 -43.72 21.42
C THR A 353 -23.75 -43.53 22.32
N GLY A 354 -24.90 -43.29 21.70
CA GLY A 354 -26.17 -43.18 22.41
C GLY A 354 -26.73 -44.55 22.79
N HIS A 355 -26.39 -45.07 23.97
CA HIS A 355 -27.20 -46.09 24.64
C HIS A 355 -28.29 -45.41 25.48
N SER A 356 -29.54 -45.47 25.01
CA SER A 356 -30.71 -44.96 25.73
C SER A 356 -31.21 -45.98 26.75
N GLY A 357 -30.68 -45.95 27.97
CA GLY A 357 -31.29 -46.59 29.14
C GLY A 357 -31.99 -45.55 30.01
N LYS A 358 -33.33 -45.46 29.95
CA LYS A 358 -34.12 -44.62 30.85
C LYS A 358 -34.08 -45.20 32.27
N LYS A 359 -33.50 -44.46 33.23
CA LYS A 359 -33.90 -44.50 34.64
C LYS A 359 -34.22 -43.08 35.10
N LYS A 360 -35.41 -42.93 35.68
CA LYS A 360 -35.92 -41.72 36.34
C LYS A 360 -35.25 -41.58 37.70
N GLU A 361 -34.82 -40.38 38.08
CA GLU A 361 -34.91 -39.78 39.43
C GLU A 361 -34.33 -38.35 39.47
N PRO A 362 -34.54 -37.52 40.53
CA PRO A 362 -35.42 -36.36 40.43
C PRO A 362 -34.73 -34.98 40.45
N MET A 363 -35.59 -34.01 40.15
CA MET A 363 -35.50 -32.55 40.18
C MET A 363 -34.48 -31.94 41.16
N GLY A 364 -33.53 -31.17 40.63
CA GLY A 364 -32.65 -30.28 41.40
C GLY A 364 -31.77 -29.43 40.47
N GLU A 365 -32.07 -28.13 40.43
CA GLU A 365 -31.29 -27.01 39.89
C GLU A 365 -31.18 -26.84 38.35
N GLN A 366 -31.68 -25.68 37.92
CA GLN A 366 -31.77 -25.23 36.53
C GLN A 366 -30.38 -24.84 36.01
N HIS A 367 -29.73 -25.74 35.28
CA HIS A 367 -28.74 -25.35 34.29
C HIS A 367 -29.45 -24.93 32.99
N PRO A 368 -28.98 -23.87 32.28
CA PRO A 368 -29.53 -23.51 31.00
C PRO A 368 -29.28 -24.64 30.01
N VAL A 369 -30.36 -25.22 29.50
CA VAL A 369 -30.35 -26.27 28.49
C VAL A 369 -29.63 -25.73 27.25
N ARG A 370 -28.41 -26.22 26.99
CA ARG A 370 -27.73 -25.99 25.71
C ARG A 370 -28.63 -26.51 24.58
N PRO A 371 -28.88 -25.74 23.51
CA PRO A 371 -29.74 -26.19 22.43
C PRO A 371 -29.11 -27.42 21.76
N LYS A 372 -29.92 -28.47 21.53
CA LYS A 372 -29.51 -29.62 20.72
C LYS A 372 -29.02 -29.09 19.37
N LYS A 373 -27.77 -29.41 18.99
CA LYS A 373 -27.18 -29.07 17.68
C LYS A 373 -28.18 -29.51 16.60
N ARG A 374 -28.88 -28.54 16.00
CA ARG A 374 -29.71 -28.79 14.83
C ARG A 374 -28.76 -29.10 13.68
N SER A 375 -28.98 -30.21 13.00
CA SER A 375 -28.44 -30.42 11.67
C SER A 375 -28.74 -29.18 10.84
N ILE A 376 -27.74 -28.65 10.15
CA ILE A 376 -27.88 -27.47 9.29
C ILE A 376 -28.82 -27.79 8.10
N LEU A 377 -28.96 -29.07 7.78
CA LEU A 377 -29.84 -29.59 6.75
C LEU A 377 -30.88 -30.53 7.39
N ASN A 378 -32.16 -30.24 7.20
CA ASN A 378 -33.24 -31.18 7.50
C ASN A 378 -33.50 -32.02 6.24
N CYS A 379 -32.86 -33.17 6.13
CA CYS A 379 -32.99 -34.07 4.99
C CYS A 379 -33.88 -35.27 5.31
N LEU A 380 -34.60 -35.79 4.31
CA LEU A 380 -35.28 -37.08 4.40
C LEU A 380 -34.22 -38.20 4.57
N PRO A 381 -34.57 -39.35 5.18
CA PRO A 381 -33.61 -40.44 5.43
C PRO A 381 -32.83 -40.90 4.18
N GLN A 382 -33.50 -40.95 3.03
CA GLN A 382 -32.89 -41.34 1.74
C GLN A 382 -31.87 -40.31 1.23
N GLN A 383 -32.12 -39.01 1.48
CA GLN A 383 -31.20 -37.93 1.09
C GLN A 383 -29.99 -37.91 2.02
N LYS A 384 -30.19 -38.22 3.31
CA LYS A 384 -29.10 -38.27 4.28
C LYS A 384 -28.04 -39.31 3.88
N THR A 385 -28.44 -40.47 3.38
CA THR A 385 -27.52 -41.48 2.86
C THR A 385 -26.65 -40.94 1.70
N LEU A 386 -27.21 -40.10 0.83
CA LEU A 386 -26.46 -39.47 -0.27
C LEU A 386 -25.46 -38.44 0.25
N PHE A 387 -25.85 -37.62 1.24
CA PHE A 387 -24.94 -36.68 1.89
C PHE A 387 -23.79 -37.40 2.59
N ASP A 388 -24.08 -38.49 3.31
CA ASP A 388 -23.08 -39.25 4.05
C ASP A 388 -22.11 -39.96 3.08
N ALA A 389 -22.61 -40.55 1.99
CA ALA A 389 -21.77 -41.16 0.95
C ALA A 389 -20.87 -40.15 0.23
N GLU A 390 -21.37 -38.94 -0.06
CA GLU A 390 -20.57 -37.90 -0.73
C GLU A 390 -19.54 -37.26 0.21
N MET A 391 -19.85 -37.15 1.52
CA MET A 391 -18.86 -36.77 2.53
C MET A 391 -17.74 -37.81 2.63
N GLU A 392 -18.08 -39.10 2.67
CA GLU A 392 -17.09 -40.18 2.71
C GLU A 392 -16.21 -40.19 1.46
N ARG A 393 -16.81 -40.10 0.26
CA ARG A 393 -16.08 -40.03 -1.01
C ARG A 393 -15.08 -38.88 -1.06
N ARG A 394 -15.43 -37.73 -0.46
CA ARG A 394 -14.59 -36.52 -0.43
C ARG A 394 -13.72 -36.41 0.83
N SER A 395 -13.78 -37.39 1.72
CA SER A 395 -13.08 -37.36 3.02
C SER A 395 -13.38 -36.12 3.85
N LEU A 396 -14.62 -35.63 3.80
CA LEU A 396 -15.09 -34.45 4.54
C LEU A 396 -15.72 -34.88 5.86
N ALA A 397 -15.34 -34.21 6.95
CA ALA A 397 -15.76 -34.59 8.30
C ALA A 397 -17.12 -33.98 8.68
N HIS A 398 -17.52 -32.89 8.02
CA HIS A 398 -18.67 -32.10 8.44
C HIS A 398 -19.59 -31.68 7.29
N GLN A 399 -20.90 -31.66 7.58
CA GLN A 399 -21.93 -31.32 6.59
C GLN A 399 -21.82 -29.89 6.04
N HIS A 400 -21.31 -28.93 6.83
CA HIS A 400 -21.08 -27.56 6.32
C HIS A 400 -19.92 -27.50 5.32
N GLU A 401 -18.91 -28.34 5.47
CA GLU A 401 -17.81 -28.47 4.50
C GLU A 401 -18.34 -29.06 3.20
N LEU A 402 -19.20 -30.09 3.28
CA LEU A 402 -19.87 -30.62 2.09
C LEU A 402 -20.77 -29.58 1.43
N VAL A 403 -21.59 -28.85 2.20
CA VAL A 403 -22.42 -27.76 1.65
C VAL A 403 -21.55 -26.66 1.04
N GLY A 404 -20.46 -26.26 1.69
CA GLY A 404 -19.52 -25.28 1.15
C GLY A 404 -18.83 -25.75 -0.12
N ALA A 405 -18.38 -27.00 -0.16
CA ALA A 405 -17.77 -27.62 -1.34
C ALA A 405 -18.78 -27.71 -2.50
N LEU A 406 -20.01 -28.15 -2.23
CA LEU A 406 -21.08 -28.22 -3.23
C LEU A 406 -21.52 -26.83 -3.71
N LEU A 407 -21.54 -25.81 -2.84
CA LEU A 407 -21.84 -24.44 -3.22
C LEU A 407 -20.74 -23.82 -4.07
N ASN A 408 -19.47 -24.10 -3.74
CA ASN A 408 -18.32 -23.68 -4.55
C ASN A 408 -18.33 -24.39 -5.91
N GLU A 409 -18.57 -25.69 -5.95
CA GLU A 409 -18.69 -26.46 -7.19
C GLU A 409 -19.89 -26.00 -8.02
N ALA A 410 -21.03 -25.68 -7.40
CA ALA A 410 -22.17 -25.09 -8.09
C ALA A 410 -21.88 -23.65 -8.56
N ALA A 411 -21.08 -22.88 -7.82
CA ALA A 411 -20.63 -21.56 -8.26
C ALA A 411 -19.69 -21.68 -9.47
N TRP A 412 -18.77 -22.65 -9.45
CA TRP A 412 -17.91 -22.96 -10.59
C TRP A 412 -18.73 -23.47 -11.78
N TYR A 413 -19.74 -24.30 -11.57
CA TYR A 413 -20.62 -24.77 -12.63
C TYR A 413 -21.45 -23.64 -13.23
N ARG A 414 -21.97 -22.71 -12.41
CA ARG A 414 -22.67 -21.50 -12.89
C ARG A 414 -21.72 -20.54 -13.61
N GLN A 415 -20.49 -20.42 -13.15
CA GLN A 415 -19.47 -19.62 -13.83
C GLN A 415 -19.12 -20.27 -15.17
N MET A 416 -18.87 -21.58 -15.21
CA MET A 416 -18.70 -22.33 -16.46
C MET A 416 -19.90 -22.17 -17.39
N ASP A 417 -21.12 -22.21 -16.87
CA ASP A 417 -22.34 -21.98 -17.66
C ASP A 417 -22.40 -20.55 -18.20
N ALA A 418 -22.08 -19.52 -17.40
CA ALA A 418 -22.06 -18.14 -17.87
C ALA A 418 -20.97 -17.89 -18.93
N GLU A 419 -19.77 -18.42 -18.71
CA GLU A 419 -18.64 -18.27 -19.64
C GLU A 419 -18.85 -19.09 -20.92
N LEU A 420 -19.49 -20.26 -20.82
CA LEU A 420 -19.78 -21.14 -21.96
C LEU A 420 -21.15 -20.89 -22.58
N SER A 421 -22.01 -20.04 -22.00
CA SER A 421 -23.38 -19.78 -22.47
C SER A 421 -23.44 -19.30 -23.93
N PRO A 422 -22.55 -18.40 -24.40
CA PRO A 422 -22.51 -18.02 -25.82
C PRO A 422 -22.21 -19.20 -26.74
N LEU A 423 -21.39 -20.15 -26.26
CA LEU A 423 -21.02 -21.36 -26.98
C LEU A 423 -22.12 -22.43 -26.86
N SER A 424 -22.82 -22.54 -25.74
CA SER A 424 -23.89 -23.52 -25.55
C SER A 424 -25.07 -23.24 -26.48
N GLU A 425 -25.41 -21.96 -26.70
CA GLU A 425 -26.43 -21.56 -27.67
C GLU A 425 -26.00 -21.86 -29.11
N ALA A 426 -24.75 -21.54 -29.47
CA ALA A 426 -24.21 -21.81 -30.80
C ALA A 426 -24.09 -23.31 -31.13
N LEU A 427 -23.77 -24.12 -30.11
CA LEU A 427 -23.58 -25.58 -30.21
C LEU A 427 -24.86 -26.38 -29.92
N GLN A 428 -25.98 -25.70 -29.64
CA GLN A 428 -27.26 -26.29 -29.20
C GLN A 428 -27.11 -27.27 -28.02
N ALA A 429 -26.14 -27.02 -27.15
CA ALA A 429 -25.87 -27.85 -25.99
C ALA A 429 -26.66 -27.36 -24.78
N SER A 430 -27.34 -28.28 -24.09
CA SER A 430 -28.25 -27.95 -22.99
C SER A 430 -27.57 -27.81 -21.63
N THR A 431 -26.26 -28.11 -21.54
CA THR A 431 -25.48 -28.06 -20.30
C THR A 431 -24.02 -27.67 -20.57
N PRO A 432 -23.31 -27.03 -19.63
CA PRO A 432 -21.88 -26.68 -19.75
C PRO A 432 -20.98 -27.86 -20.13
N LEU A 433 -21.21 -29.03 -19.55
CA LEU A 433 -20.48 -30.26 -19.88
C LEU A 433 -20.82 -30.77 -21.29
N GLY A 434 -22.06 -30.61 -21.74
CA GLY A 434 -22.46 -30.86 -23.12
C GLY A 434 -21.74 -29.92 -24.08
N THR A 435 -21.64 -28.63 -23.75
CA THR A 435 -20.92 -27.62 -24.52
C THR A 435 -19.43 -27.95 -24.62
N LEU A 436 -18.79 -28.35 -23.52
CA LEU A 436 -17.39 -28.78 -23.50
C LEU A 436 -17.17 -30.07 -24.31
N ARG A 437 -18.07 -31.05 -24.22
CA ARG A 437 -17.99 -32.26 -25.06
C ARG A 437 -18.15 -31.95 -26.54
N SER A 438 -19.06 -31.05 -26.90
CA SER A 438 -19.21 -30.57 -28.27
C SER A 438 -17.95 -29.83 -28.72
N LEU A 439 -17.41 -28.91 -27.91
CA LEU A 439 -16.14 -28.21 -28.17
C LEU A 439 -14.94 -29.15 -28.34
N ILE A 440 -14.83 -30.18 -27.51
CA ILE A 440 -13.78 -31.19 -27.65
C ILE A 440 -13.96 -31.97 -28.96
N ALA A 441 -15.19 -32.28 -29.36
CA ALA A 441 -15.47 -32.89 -30.66
C ALA A 441 -15.15 -31.94 -31.84
N VAL A 442 -15.42 -30.63 -31.70
CA VAL A 442 -15.00 -29.59 -32.67
C VAL A 442 -13.49 -29.56 -32.81
N TYR A 443 -12.79 -29.50 -31.68
CA TYR A 443 -11.34 -29.38 -31.62
C TYR A 443 -10.63 -30.65 -32.10
N GLN A 444 -11.30 -31.80 -32.00
CA GLN A 444 -10.84 -33.09 -32.55
C GLN A 444 -11.17 -33.27 -34.05
N GLY A 445 -11.68 -32.23 -34.72
CA GLY A 445 -11.86 -32.20 -36.17
C GLY A 445 -13.24 -32.60 -36.67
N GLU A 446 -14.26 -32.69 -35.80
CA GLU A 446 -15.63 -32.94 -36.23
C GLU A 446 -16.44 -31.62 -36.29
N LYS A 447 -16.29 -30.93 -37.43
CA LYS A 447 -17.23 -29.96 -38.04
C LYS A 447 -17.74 -28.80 -37.16
N GLN A 448 -16.98 -27.70 -36.95
CA GLN A 448 -17.60 -26.45 -36.46
C GLN A 448 -16.92 -25.09 -36.69
N ASP A 449 -15.96 -24.96 -37.60
CA ASP A 449 -15.33 -23.64 -37.89
C ASP A 449 -16.30 -22.58 -38.44
N VAL A 450 -17.43 -22.99 -39.06
CA VAL A 450 -18.35 -22.06 -39.72
C VAL A 450 -19.28 -21.34 -38.73
N ALA A 451 -19.64 -21.95 -37.61
CA ALA A 451 -20.66 -21.41 -36.71
C ALA A 451 -20.14 -20.25 -35.85
N VAL A 452 -18.91 -20.36 -35.34
CA VAL A 452 -18.29 -19.35 -34.46
C VAL A 452 -17.93 -18.09 -35.24
N SER A 453 -17.34 -18.24 -36.42
CA SER A 453 -17.03 -17.11 -37.31
C SER A 453 -18.31 -16.36 -37.72
N THR A 454 -19.39 -17.08 -38.00
CA THR A 454 -20.70 -16.47 -38.33
C THR A 454 -21.29 -15.68 -37.16
N HIS A 455 -21.19 -16.20 -35.93
CA HIS A 455 -21.73 -15.51 -34.75
C HIS A 455 -20.96 -14.22 -34.41
N LEU A 456 -19.63 -14.26 -34.48
CA LEU A 456 -18.78 -13.08 -34.24
C LEU A 456 -19.07 -11.98 -35.29
N GLN A 457 -19.24 -12.39 -36.54
CA GLN A 457 -19.56 -11.49 -37.64
C GLN A 457 -20.92 -10.80 -37.44
N GLN A 458 -21.94 -11.52 -36.97
CA GLN A 458 -23.28 -10.96 -36.75
C GLN A 458 -23.35 -10.03 -35.54
N ARG A 459 -22.64 -10.36 -34.44
CA ARG A 459 -22.78 -9.61 -33.18
C ARG A 459 -21.81 -8.43 -33.06
N TRP A 460 -20.58 -8.59 -33.53
CA TRP A 460 -19.54 -7.58 -33.40
C TRP A 460 -18.99 -7.08 -34.73
N GLY A 461 -19.48 -7.62 -35.86
CA GLY A 461 -19.05 -7.22 -37.20
C GLY A 461 -17.67 -7.73 -37.58
N VAL A 462 -17.10 -8.68 -36.82
CA VAL A 462 -15.72 -9.15 -36.98
C VAL A 462 -15.69 -10.68 -37.10
N SER A 463 -14.93 -11.24 -38.03
CA SER A 463 -14.73 -12.69 -38.18
C SER A 463 -13.48 -13.18 -37.44
N LEU A 464 -13.36 -14.51 -37.25
CA LEU A 464 -12.13 -15.10 -36.68
C LEU A 464 -10.90 -14.78 -37.55
N ASP A 465 -11.03 -14.87 -38.88
CA ASP A 465 -9.96 -14.53 -39.82
C ASP A 465 -9.47 -13.08 -39.66
N GLN A 466 -10.36 -12.15 -39.32
CA GLN A 466 -10.01 -10.76 -39.09
C GLN A 466 -9.29 -10.54 -37.76
N ILE A 467 -9.61 -11.34 -36.73
CA ILE A 467 -8.90 -11.33 -35.45
C ILE A 467 -7.51 -11.93 -35.64
N ASP A 468 -7.41 -13.05 -36.35
CA ASP A 468 -6.14 -13.71 -36.64
C ASP A 468 -5.22 -12.78 -37.46
N ALA A 469 -5.75 -12.14 -38.50
CA ALA A 469 -4.99 -11.14 -39.27
C ALA A 469 -4.50 -9.96 -38.41
N LEU A 470 -5.24 -9.58 -37.36
CA LEU A 470 -4.84 -8.52 -36.43
C LEU A 470 -3.66 -8.96 -35.54
N PHE A 471 -3.69 -10.21 -35.08
CA PHE A 471 -2.62 -10.80 -34.29
C PHE A 471 -1.37 -11.04 -35.13
N GLU A 472 -1.53 -11.57 -36.35
CA GLU A 472 -0.44 -11.73 -37.31
C GLU A 472 0.25 -10.40 -37.60
N LYS A 473 -0.52 -9.35 -37.89
CA LYS A 473 0.04 -8.01 -38.10
C LYS A 473 0.81 -7.48 -36.89
N ALA A 474 0.32 -7.71 -35.67
CA ALA A 474 1.06 -7.32 -34.47
C ALA A 474 2.39 -8.08 -34.33
N VAL A 475 2.42 -9.36 -34.72
CA VAL A 475 3.68 -10.13 -34.77
C VAL A 475 4.61 -9.60 -35.86
N GLU A 476 4.10 -9.27 -37.05
CA GLU A 476 4.87 -8.66 -38.15
C GLU A 476 5.49 -7.31 -37.76
N ASP A 477 4.74 -6.49 -37.02
CA ASP A 477 5.20 -5.21 -36.47
C ASP A 477 6.22 -5.39 -35.31
N GLY A 478 6.59 -6.63 -34.97
CA GLY A 478 7.66 -6.97 -34.04
C GLY A 478 7.21 -7.19 -32.59
N TYR A 479 5.90 -7.25 -32.33
CA TYR A 479 5.37 -7.50 -30.98
C TYR A 479 5.33 -9.01 -30.69
N LYS A 480 6.27 -9.48 -29.86
CA LYS A 480 6.40 -10.91 -29.48
C LYS A 480 5.21 -11.47 -28.67
N GLU A 481 4.45 -10.60 -28.02
CA GLU A 481 3.27 -10.95 -27.22
C GLU A 481 2.07 -10.05 -27.66
N PRO A 482 1.41 -10.36 -28.78
CA PRO A 482 0.35 -9.52 -29.36
C PRO A 482 -0.80 -9.22 -28.39
N LEU A 483 -1.24 -10.23 -27.63
CA LEU A 483 -2.31 -10.09 -26.64
C LEU A 483 -1.97 -9.01 -25.60
N LYS A 484 -0.77 -9.08 -25.03
CA LYS A 484 -0.27 -8.12 -24.02
C LYS A 484 -0.07 -6.72 -24.61
N TYR A 485 0.31 -6.63 -25.88
CA TYR A 485 0.36 -5.35 -26.60
C TYR A 485 -1.02 -4.70 -26.71
N PHE A 486 -2.06 -5.48 -27.07
CA PHE A 486 -3.42 -4.97 -27.15
C PHE A 486 -3.99 -4.63 -25.76
N GLU A 487 -3.75 -5.46 -24.74
CA GLU A 487 -4.10 -5.17 -23.34
C GLU A 487 -3.47 -3.86 -22.86
N GLY A 488 -2.15 -3.70 -23.05
CA GLY A 488 -1.45 -2.47 -22.69
C GLY A 488 -1.94 -1.23 -23.47
N THR A 489 -2.46 -1.41 -24.67
CA THR A 489 -3.04 -0.32 -25.47
C THR A 489 -4.41 0.10 -24.92
N LEU A 490 -5.22 -0.86 -24.45
CA LEU A 490 -6.50 -0.61 -23.79
C LEU A 490 -6.30 0.04 -22.42
N GLU A 491 -5.34 -0.42 -21.62
CA GLU A 491 -5.00 0.19 -20.32
C GLU A 491 -4.54 1.63 -20.47
N LYS A 492 -3.67 1.90 -21.46
CA LYS A 492 -3.26 3.28 -21.78
C LYS A 492 -4.48 4.13 -22.12
N ARG A 493 -5.41 3.62 -22.93
CA ARG A 493 -6.65 4.35 -23.30
C ARG A 493 -7.51 4.69 -22.07
N GLU A 494 -7.66 3.77 -21.12
CA GLU A 494 -8.41 4.04 -19.89
C GLU A 494 -7.70 5.05 -18.98
N SER A 495 -6.37 4.98 -18.88
CA SER A 495 -5.58 5.99 -18.15
C SER A 495 -5.71 7.40 -18.76
N TYR A 496 -5.74 7.51 -20.10
CA TYR A 496 -5.95 8.78 -20.80
C TYR A 496 -7.36 9.34 -20.54
N LYS A 497 -8.39 8.48 -20.56
CA LYS A 497 -9.77 8.86 -20.22
C LYS A 497 -9.91 9.34 -18.78
N ALA A 498 -9.35 8.60 -17.82
CA ALA A 498 -9.38 8.98 -16.40
C ALA A 498 -8.65 10.32 -16.16
N GLY A 499 -7.50 10.53 -16.81
CA GLY A 499 -6.78 11.80 -16.77
C GLY A 499 -7.58 12.96 -17.37
N ALA A 500 -8.30 12.73 -18.46
CA ALA A 500 -9.19 13.73 -19.06
C ALA A 500 -10.37 14.08 -18.16
N GLN A 501 -11.01 13.08 -17.54
CA GLN A 501 -12.11 13.28 -16.59
C GLN A 501 -11.69 14.08 -15.35
N LYS A 502 -10.53 13.78 -14.76
CA LYS A 502 -10.00 14.53 -13.62
C LYS A 502 -9.73 16.01 -13.97
N ARG A 503 -9.24 16.29 -15.18
CA ARG A 503 -9.05 17.68 -15.64
C ARG A 503 -10.38 18.39 -15.88
N ALA A 504 -11.35 17.70 -16.48
CA ALA A 504 -12.70 18.24 -16.70
C ALA A 504 -13.39 18.59 -15.37
N GLN A 505 -13.25 17.74 -14.34
CA GLN A 505 -13.76 18.04 -13.00
C GLN A 505 -13.03 19.22 -12.34
N LYS A 506 -11.69 19.27 -12.43
CA LYS A 506 -10.88 20.34 -11.83
C LYS A 506 -11.25 21.73 -12.37
N TYR A 507 -11.56 21.83 -13.66
CA TYR A 507 -11.84 23.11 -14.32
C TYR A 507 -13.33 23.33 -14.64
N GLN A 508 -14.23 22.54 -14.04
CA GLN A 508 -15.67 22.54 -14.37
C GLN A 508 -16.35 23.91 -14.17
N GLN A 509 -15.86 24.72 -13.22
CA GLN A 509 -16.39 26.04 -12.88
C GLN A 509 -15.39 27.17 -13.17
N THR A 510 -14.33 26.88 -13.93
CA THR A 510 -13.30 27.87 -14.23
C THR A 510 -13.71 28.70 -15.45
N ASP A 511 -13.84 30.00 -15.26
CA ASP A 511 -13.96 30.94 -16.39
C ASP A 511 -12.56 31.24 -16.94
N PHE A 512 -12.26 30.67 -18.11
CA PHE A 512 -10.96 30.83 -18.75
C PHE A 512 -10.72 32.26 -19.27
N THR A 513 -11.76 33.05 -19.48
CA THR A 513 -11.64 34.43 -19.96
C THR A 513 -10.99 35.35 -18.93
N LEU A 514 -11.12 35.02 -17.64
CA LEU A 514 -10.56 35.80 -16.52
C LEU A 514 -9.13 35.41 -16.14
N LEU A 515 -8.59 34.34 -16.73
CA LEU A 515 -7.25 33.86 -16.36
C LEU A 515 -6.13 34.64 -17.06
N PRO A 516 -4.96 34.79 -16.42
CA PRO A 516 -3.77 35.30 -17.09
C PRO A 516 -3.30 34.41 -18.25
N TYR A 517 -2.72 35.01 -19.30
CA TYR A 517 -2.32 34.26 -20.50
C TYR A 517 -1.28 33.16 -20.21
N SER A 518 -0.30 33.43 -19.34
CA SER A 518 0.69 32.42 -18.92
C SER A 518 0.04 31.21 -18.25
N GLN A 519 -1.03 31.39 -17.48
CA GLN A 519 -1.76 30.29 -16.86
C GLN A 519 -2.50 29.44 -17.89
N LEU A 520 -3.10 30.08 -18.90
CA LEU A 520 -3.77 29.39 -19.99
C LEU A 520 -2.81 28.49 -20.80
N GLU A 521 -1.52 28.87 -20.91
CA GLU A 521 -0.51 28.05 -21.60
C GLU A 521 -0.28 26.69 -20.92
N HIS A 522 -0.48 26.62 -19.60
CA HIS A 522 -0.28 25.40 -18.81
C HIS A 522 -1.55 24.54 -18.68
N ILE A 523 -2.72 25.05 -19.09
CA ILE A 523 -3.99 24.34 -18.97
C ILE A 523 -4.27 23.52 -20.24
N ARG A 524 -4.40 22.20 -20.06
CA ARG A 524 -4.70 21.24 -21.14
C ARG A 524 -6.21 20.96 -21.26
N MET A 525 -7.00 22.02 -21.42
CA MET A 525 -8.44 21.99 -21.68
C MET A 525 -8.76 22.61 -23.06
N PRO A 526 -9.73 22.08 -23.83
CA PRO A 526 -10.13 22.66 -25.12
C PRO A 526 -10.52 24.13 -25.03
N GLU A 527 -11.28 24.51 -24.00
CA GLU A 527 -11.81 25.85 -23.77
C GLU A 527 -10.68 26.86 -23.46
N ALA A 528 -9.68 26.44 -22.68
CA ALA A 528 -8.47 27.23 -22.45
C ALA A 528 -7.64 27.41 -23.73
N ALA A 529 -7.64 26.41 -24.63
CA ALA A 529 -6.98 26.51 -25.92
C ALA A 529 -7.73 27.46 -26.87
N GLN A 530 -9.07 27.43 -26.87
CA GLN A 530 -9.91 28.36 -27.61
C GLN A 530 -9.67 29.80 -27.15
N GLU A 531 -9.64 30.06 -25.85
CA GLU A 531 -9.37 31.41 -25.32
C GLU A 531 -7.97 31.92 -25.70
N ARG A 532 -6.96 31.05 -25.74
CA ARG A 532 -5.63 31.43 -26.26
C ARG A 532 -5.68 31.86 -27.72
N VAL A 533 -6.38 31.10 -28.58
CA VAL A 533 -6.54 31.47 -29.99
C VAL A 533 -7.31 32.79 -30.13
N ARG A 534 -8.39 32.98 -29.35
CA ARG A 534 -9.15 34.25 -29.31
C ARG A 534 -8.24 35.42 -28.98
N ARG A 535 -7.45 35.33 -27.89
CA ARG A 535 -6.54 36.41 -27.48
C ARG A 535 -5.46 36.70 -28.50
N ILE A 536 -4.92 35.67 -29.16
CA ILE A 536 -3.96 35.85 -30.25
C ILE A 536 -4.58 36.66 -31.39
N VAL A 537 -5.76 36.26 -31.86
CA VAL A 537 -6.43 36.93 -32.99
C VAL A 537 -6.77 38.38 -32.63
N LEU A 538 -7.35 38.63 -31.46
CA LEU A 538 -7.66 39.98 -30.99
C LEU A 538 -6.41 40.85 -30.84
N THR A 539 -5.30 40.29 -30.37
CA THR A 539 -4.03 41.01 -30.25
C THR A 539 -3.50 41.42 -31.62
N ILE A 540 -3.58 40.53 -32.62
CA ILE A 540 -3.18 40.84 -33.99
C ILE A 540 -4.09 41.91 -34.60
N MET A 541 -5.41 41.84 -34.38
CA MET A 541 -6.35 42.84 -34.87
C MET A 541 -6.06 44.23 -34.28
N ARG A 542 -5.88 44.33 -32.96
CA ARG A 542 -5.54 45.59 -32.27
C ARG A 542 -4.19 46.14 -32.73
N HIS A 543 -3.22 45.28 -33.01
CA HIS A 543 -1.94 45.69 -33.59
C HIS A 543 -2.14 46.27 -34.99
N ASN A 544 -2.87 45.57 -35.86
CA ASN A 544 -3.12 45.99 -37.24
C ASN A 544 -3.81 47.36 -37.35
N GLU A 545 -4.74 47.66 -36.44
CA GLU A 545 -5.44 48.95 -36.38
C GLU A 545 -4.50 50.13 -36.09
N ARG A 546 -3.46 49.90 -35.28
CA ARG A 546 -2.50 50.93 -34.85
C ARG A 546 -1.25 50.98 -35.74
N ALA A 547 -0.96 49.88 -36.43
CA ALA A 547 0.22 49.71 -37.24
C ALA A 547 0.13 50.45 -38.59
N GLN A 548 1.28 50.95 -39.06
CA GLN A 548 1.44 51.40 -40.43
C GLN A 548 1.23 50.24 -41.41
N PRO A 549 0.82 50.49 -42.68
CA PRO A 549 0.53 49.41 -43.62
C PRO A 549 1.60 48.33 -43.74
N ARG A 550 2.89 48.67 -43.73
CA ARG A 550 4.01 47.72 -43.80
C ARG A 550 4.10 46.76 -42.59
N ASP A 551 3.61 47.20 -41.44
CA ASP A 551 3.75 46.49 -40.15
C ASP A 551 2.50 45.65 -39.80
N ARG A 552 1.46 45.69 -40.66
CA ARG A 552 0.24 44.89 -40.53
C ARG A 552 0.45 43.44 -40.94
N TRP A 553 -0.37 42.54 -40.41
CA TRP A 553 -0.27 41.11 -40.61
C TRP A 553 -1.60 40.52 -41.07
N TYR A 554 -1.54 39.64 -42.07
CA TYR A 554 -2.68 38.88 -42.56
C TYR A 554 -2.96 37.69 -41.64
N ILE A 555 -4.11 37.69 -40.98
CA ILE A 555 -4.50 36.67 -40.01
C ILE A 555 -4.80 35.36 -40.74
N ASN A 556 -3.96 34.35 -40.52
CA ASN A 556 -4.16 32.99 -41.01
C ASN A 556 -3.56 31.97 -40.05
N ALA A 557 -3.83 30.68 -40.29
CA ALA A 557 -3.41 29.63 -39.38
C ALA A 557 -1.89 29.54 -39.21
N GLY A 558 -1.14 29.76 -40.29
CA GLY A 558 0.33 29.76 -40.27
C GLY A 558 0.89 30.89 -39.40
N LEU A 559 0.32 32.09 -39.49
CA LEU A 559 0.74 33.24 -38.71
C LEU A 559 0.46 33.07 -37.21
N ILE A 560 -0.73 32.56 -36.88
CA ILE A 560 -1.11 32.27 -35.48
C ILE A 560 -0.16 31.22 -34.89
N TYR A 561 0.13 30.17 -35.64
CA TYR A 561 1.08 29.13 -35.24
C TYR A 561 2.51 29.66 -35.08
N GLN A 562 2.93 30.55 -35.98
CA GLN A 562 4.22 31.24 -35.88
C GLN A 562 4.30 32.06 -34.59
N LEU A 563 3.24 32.79 -34.21
CA LEU A 563 3.24 33.55 -32.96
C LEU A 563 3.29 32.64 -31.73
N LYS A 564 2.41 31.63 -31.65
CA LYS A 564 2.40 30.63 -30.56
C LYS A 564 2.03 29.25 -31.08
N THR A 565 2.76 28.23 -30.62
CA THR A 565 2.56 26.84 -31.03
C THR A 565 1.26 26.27 -30.44
N ILE A 566 0.17 26.32 -31.21
CA ILE A 566 -1.14 25.75 -30.89
C ILE A 566 -1.52 24.72 -31.98
N ARG A 567 -2.37 23.74 -31.64
CA ARG A 567 -2.83 22.73 -32.60
C ARG A 567 -3.56 23.39 -33.78
N HIS A 568 -3.15 23.09 -35.00
CA HIS A 568 -3.71 23.66 -36.23
C HIS A 568 -5.24 23.47 -36.36
N GLU A 569 -5.76 22.33 -35.90
CA GLU A 569 -7.21 22.05 -35.92
C GLU A 569 -8.02 23.10 -35.14
N LEU A 570 -7.54 23.50 -33.95
CA LEU A 570 -8.22 24.49 -33.11
C LEU A 570 -8.12 25.89 -33.71
N ILE A 571 -6.97 26.22 -34.29
CA ILE A 571 -6.78 27.48 -35.00
C ILE A 571 -7.75 27.56 -36.19
N ASN A 572 -7.83 26.50 -37.00
CA ASN A 572 -8.70 26.44 -38.16
C ASN A 572 -10.17 26.48 -37.77
N ALA A 573 -10.56 25.80 -36.69
CA ALA A 573 -11.93 25.85 -36.17
C ALA A 573 -12.33 27.27 -35.79
N TYR A 574 -11.48 27.96 -35.03
CA TYR A 574 -11.71 29.36 -34.62
C TYR A 574 -11.75 30.31 -35.84
N LEU A 575 -10.78 30.20 -36.76
CA LEU A 575 -10.74 31.04 -37.96
C LEU A 575 -11.96 30.84 -38.86
N LYS A 576 -12.52 29.62 -38.92
CA LYS A 576 -13.73 29.31 -39.68
C LYS A 576 -14.97 29.89 -39.00
N GLU A 577 -15.07 29.78 -37.68
CA GLU A 577 -16.18 30.33 -36.90
C GLU A 577 -16.20 31.87 -36.96
N HIS A 578 -15.04 32.51 -36.95
CA HIS A 578 -14.85 33.97 -37.00
C HIS A 578 -14.47 34.49 -38.39
N GLU A 579 -14.75 33.74 -39.46
CA GLU A 579 -14.25 34.04 -40.80
C GLU A 579 -14.72 35.41 -41.32
N GLU A 580 -15.99 35.74 -41.10
CA GLU A 580 -16.59 36.99 -41.57
C GLU A 580 -16.04 38.22 -40.83
N GLU A 581 -15.81 38.11 -39.53
CA GLU A 581 -15.18 39.16 -38.71
C GLU A 581 -13.76 39.46 -39.22
N ILE A 582 -12.97 38.42 -39.42
CA ILE A 582 -11.58 38.52 -39.86
C ILE A 582 -11.50 39.07 -41.30
N LYS A 583 -12.38 38.62 -42.20
CA LYS A 583 -12.47 39.15 -43.57
C LYS A 583 -12.83 40.63 -43.58
N ASN A 584 -13.79 41.05 -42.75
CA ASN A 584 -14.18 42.45 -42.64
C ASN A 584 -13.02 43.32 -42.12
N HIS A 585 -12.29 42.84 -41.11
CA HIS A 585 -11.09 43.51 -40.61
C HIS A 585 -10.02 43.66 -41.70
N HIS A 586 -9.72 42.60 -42.45
CA HIS A 586 -8.78 42.67 -43.58
C HIS A 586 -9.25 43.65 -44.67
N ARG A 587 -10.54 43.66 -44.99
CA ARG A 587 -11.11 44.57 -46.01
C ARG A 587 -11.02 46.03 -45.59
N GLN A 588 -11.35 46.34 -44.34
CA GLN A 588 -11.30 47.71 -43.80
C GLN A 588 -9.89 48.28 -43.80
N LEU A 589 -8.89 47.45 -43.49
CA LEU A 589 -7.49 47.87 -43.40
C LEU A 589 -6.67 47.60 -44.68
N GLY A 590 -7.29 47.08 -45.74
CA GLY A 590 -6.61 46.74 -47.00
C GLY A 590 -5.50 45.69 -46.85
N ILE A 591 -5.68 44.72 -45.94
CA ILE A 591 -4.67 43.70 -45.65
C ILE A 591 -4.81 42.53 -46.62
N GLU A 592 -3.73 42.19 -47.30
CA GLU A 592 -3.67 41.08 -48.25
C GLU A 592 -2.68 39.99 -47.78
N PRO A 593 -2.81 38.74 -48.26
CA PRO A 593 -1.89 37.65 -47.88
C PRO A 593 -0.39 37.95 -48.08
N ARG A 594 -0.04 38.83 -49.03
CA ARG A 594 1.36 39.25 -49.26
C ARG A 594 1.98 39.99 -48.07
N TYR A 595 1.18 40.54 -47.16
CA TYR A 595 1.65 41.28 -46.00
C TYR A 595 2.43 40.39 -45.03
N ASN A 596 2.25 39.06 -45.08
CA ASN A 596 3.05 38.12 -44.28
C ASN A 596 4.43 37.81 -44.89
N ARG A 597 4.75 38.33 -46.09
CA ARG A 597 6.06 38.16 -46.74
C ARG A 597 7.01 39.27 -46.33
N LYS A 598 7.42 39.25 -45.06
CA LYS A 598 8.42 40.18 -44.50
C LYS A 598 9.50 39.42 -43.73
N MET A 599 10.65 40.07 -43.51
CA MET A 599 11.82 39.43 -42.88
C MET A 599 11.66 39.33 -41.36
N GLU A 600 10.95 40.28 -40.77
CA GLU A 600 10.69 40.40 -39.34
C GLU A 600 9.76 39.30 -38.86
N SER A 601 10.01 38.77 -37.65
CA SER A 601 9.14 37.76 -37.06
C SER A 601 7.95 38.41 -36.35
N ILE A 602 6.75 37.83 -36.48
CA ILE A 602 5.58 38.31 -35.72
C ILE A 602 5.81 38.27 -34.20
N ARG A 603 6.67 37.35 -33.71
CA ARG A 603 7.03 37.24 -32.28
C ARG A 603 7.82 38.44 -31.75
N GLU A 604 8.56 39.12 -32.63
CA GLU A 604 9.35 40.30 -32.28
C GLU A 604 8.48 41.56 -32.28
N MET A 605 7.35 41.52 -33.00
CA MET A 605 6.48 42.67 -33.23
C MET A 605 5.23 42.68 -32.34
N ILE A 606 4.75 41.50 -31.92
CA ILE A 606 3.50 41.36 -31.17
C ILE A 606 3.75 40.49 -29.93
N THR A 607 3.43 41.06 -28.76
CA THR A 607 3.39 40.33 -27.49
C THR A 607 1.94 40.20 -27.04
N ILE A 608 1.54 39.00 -26.65
CA ILE A 608 0.19 38.74 -26.15
C ILE A 608 0.12 39.25 -24.70
N PRO A 609 -0.86 40.10 -24.36
CA PRO A 609 -0.97 40.64 -23.01
C PRO A 609 -1.28 39.55 -21.98
N GLU A 610 -0.68 39.70 -20.80
CA GLU A 610 -0.87 38.76 -19.69
C GLU A 610 -2.27 38.87 -19.09
N GLU A 611 -2.83 40.08 -19.07
CA GLU A 611 -4.16 40.36 -18.52
C GLU A 611 -5.30 39.91 -19.46
N PRO A 612 -6.48 39.57 -18.91
CA PRO A 612 -7.69 39.30 -19.68
C PRO A 612 -8.00 40.37 -20.72
N LEU A 613 -8.35 39.94 -21.93
CA LEU A 613 -8.84 40.84 -22.97
C LEU A 613 -10.37 40.85 -22.96
N PRO A 614 -11.02 42.04 -22.87
CA PRO A 614 -12.46 42.14 -23.00
C PRO A 614 -12.92 41.65 -24.38
#